data_AF-A0A953JSN8-F1
#
_entry.id   AF-A0A953JSN8-F1
#
_cell.length_a   1.000
_cell.length_b   1.000
_cell.length_c   1.000
_cell.angle_alpha   90.00
_cell.angle_beta   90.00
_cell.angle_gamma   90.00
#
_symmetry.space_group_name_H-M   'P 1'
#
loop_
_entity.id
_entity.type
_entity.pdbx_description
1 polymer ?
#
loop_
_entity_poly.entity_id
_entity_poly.type
_entity_poly.pdbx_seq_one_letter_code
_entity_poly.pdbx_strand_id
1 'polypeptide(L)'
;MDSQQLLDELTKDLQRRGLPPAYIDRLTDELADHIEDLIRNRNTPMSKDAHNQRIVLGQIGSCDELATAAAGEFRRRSFFGRHPILTFVVAPIPILMVAWIAFFLVAFAIAAMLPIALGDNYRFNGRSATEWPAALMYTAWSLLFASGVVPPAVAVLLFAGLGRRARIHWSWLVVAGALVAVLAGLFHADLIPPTGPGKGRLAIGFGVGAATLLSQLPQFLLPMLIAAWAALRVRRDSNSPSPGAASELLRAA
;
A
#
# COMPACT_ATOMS: atom_id res chain seq x y z
N MET A 1 -22.25 24.05 -22.63
CA MET A 1 -22.00 22.75 -21.99
C MET A 1 -23.30 22.31 -21.37
N ASP A 2 -23.76 21.12 -21.70
CA ASP A 2 -24.92 20.52 -21.04
C ASP A 2 -24.50 19.94 -19.67
N SER A 3 -25.44 19.72 -18.75
CA SER A 3 -25.14 19.15 -17.42
C SER A 3 -24.54 17.75 -17.55
N GLN A 4 -25.01 16.94 -18.49
CA GLN A 4 -24.44 15.61 -18.77
C GLN A 4 -22.97 15.69 -19.22
N GLN A 5 -22.64 16.66 -20.09
CA GLN A 5 -21.26 16.88 -20.52
C GLN A 5 -20.35 17.27 -19.35
N LEU A 6 -20.85 18.13 -18.45
CA LEU A 6 -20.12 18.52 -17.24
C LEU A 6 -19.82 17.31 -16.34
N LEU A 7 -20.83 16.47 -16.10
CA LEU A 7 -20.70 15.28 -15.26
C LEU A 7 -19.75 14.24 -15.88
N ASP A 8 -19.80 14.05 -17.20
CA ASP A 8 -18.87 13.16 -17.92
C ASP A 8 -17.43 13.65 -17.84
N GLU A 9 -17.20 14.95 -17.99
CA GLU A 9 -15.88 15.57 -17.85
C GLU A 9 -15.37 15.45 -16.42
N LEU A 10 -16.21 15.75 -15.44
CA LEU A 10 -15.87 15.61 -14.01
C LEU A 10 -15.54 14.15 -13.67
N THR A 11 -16.32 13.19 -14.16
CA THR A 11 -16.08 11.75 -13.97
C THR A 11 -14.70 11.37 -14.49
N LYS A 12 -14.35 11.81 -15.71
CA LYS A 12 -13.02 11.56 -16.29
C LYS A 12 -11.92 12.19 -15.45
N ASP A 13 -12.10 13.40 -14.94
CA ASP A 13 -11.10 14.07 -14.11
C ASP A 13 -10.94 13.44 -12.72
N LEU A 14 -12.03 12.96 -12.11
CA LEU A 14 -11.99 12.19 -10.86
C LEU A 14 -11.31 10.83 -11.06
N GLN A 15 -11.57 10.15 -12.18
CA GLN A 15 -10.89 8.90 -12.55
C GLN A 15 -9.40 9.11 -12.82
N ARG A 16 -9.03 10.18 -13.55
CA ARG A 16 -7.63 10.58 -13.79
C ARG A 16 -6.90 10.89 -12.51
N ARG A 17 -7.59 11.58 -11.59
CA ARG A 17 -7.06 11.79 -10.26
C ARG A 17 -6.86 10.42 -9.65
N GLY A 18 -7.83 9.51 -9.72
CA GLY A 18 -7.75 8.10 -9.26
C GLY A 18 -8.59 7.87 -8.00
N LEU A 19 -9.73 8.55 -7.89
CA LEU A 19 -10.68 8.32 -6.81
C LEU A 19 -11.34 6.94 -7.01
N PRO A 20 -11.76 6.26 -5.92
CA PRO A 20 -12.44 4.96 -6.06
C PRO A 20 -13.73 5.09 -6.89
N PRO A 21 -14.03 4.16 -7.81
CA PRO A 21 -15.22 4.24 -8.68
C PRO A 21 -16.53 4.47 -7.90
N ALA A 22 -16.75 3.70 -6.83
CA ALA A 22 -17.94 3.86 -5.98
C ALA A 22 -18.06 5.25 -5.31
N TYR A 23 -16.95 5.96 -5.09
CA TYR A 23 -16.98 7.34 -4.62
C TYR A 23 -17.32 8.31 -5.75
N ILE A 24 -16.80 8.05 -6.96
CA ILE A 24 -17.08 8.84 -8.15
C ILE A 24 -18.56 8.76 -8.46
N ASP A 25 -19.12 7.55 -8.57
CA ASP A 25 -20.54 7.32 -8.88
C ASP A 25 -21.45 8.06 -7.88
N ARG A 26 -21.19 7.87 -6.58
CA ARG A 26 -21.94 8.56 -5.53
C ARG A 26 -21.85 10.09 -5.63
N LEU A 27 -20.65 10.62 -5.89
CA LEU A 27 -20.45 12.06 -5.98
C LEU A 27 -21.11 12.65 -7.23
N THR A 28 -21.07 11.93 -8.36
CA THR A 28 -21.72 12.38 -9.60
C THR A 28 -23.22 12.33 -9.49
N ASP A 29 -23.78 11.31 -8.82
CA ASP A 29 -25.22 11.22 -8.53
C ASP A 29 -25.66 12.37 -7.62
N GLU A 30 -24.94 12.59 -6.50
CA GLU A 30 -25.23 13.69 -5.56
C GLU A 30 -25.13 15.06 -6.24
N LEU A 31 -24.15 15.24 -7.13
CA LEU A 31 -24.02 16.49 -7.89
C LEU A 31 -25.12 16.65 -8.95
N ALA A 32 -25.54 15.57 -9.61
CA ALA A 32 -26.62 15.59 -10.59
C ALA A 32 -27.94 16.03 -9.93
N ASP A 33 -28.26 15.46 -8.77
CA ASP A 33 -29.42 15.83 -7.97
C ASP A 33 -29.35 17.32 -7.58
N HIS A 34 -28.20 17.80 -7.12
CA HIS A 34 -28.00 19.21 -6.79
C HIS A 34 -28.14 20.15 -8.00
N ILE A 35 -27.67 19.75 -9.18
CA ILE A 35 -27.85 20.51 -10.42
C ILE A 35 -29.34 20.59 -10.76
N GLU A 36 -30.06 19.48 -10.69
CA GLU A 36 -31.49 19.43 -10.98
C GLU A 36 -32.28 20.33 -10.02
N ASP A 37 -31.98 20.28 -8.72
CA ASP A 37 -32.61 21.13 -7.71
C ASP A 37 -32.32 22.61 -7.96
N LEU A 38 -31.09 22.98 -8.34
CA LEU A 38 -30.75 24.36 -8.68
C LEU A 38 -31.49 24.85 -9.93
N ILE A 39 -31.66 24.00 -10.94
CA ILE A 39 -32.44 24.33 -12.15
C ILE A 39 -33.92 24.49 -11.78
N ARG A 40 -34.49 23.53 -11.02
CA ARG A 40 -35.90 23.53 -10.59
C ARG A 40 -36.23 24.77 -9.75
N ASN A 41 -35.38 25.13 -8.80
CA ASN A 41 -35.59 26.30 -7.94
C ASN A 41 -35.50 27.64 -8.69
N ARG A 42 -34.82 27.69 -9.84
CA ARG A 42 -34.65 28.91 -10.64
C ARG A 42 -35.65 29.05 -11.78
N ASN A 43 -36.23 27.94 -12.25
CA ASN A 43 -37.27 27.94 -13.26
C ASN A 43 -38.64 28.27 -12.65
N THR A 44 -38.83 29.55 -12.32
CA THR A 44 -40.18 30.11 -12.17
C THR A 44 -40.90 30.12 -13.52
N PRO A 45 -42.24 29.91 -13.58
CA PRO A 45 -43.00 29.61 -14.80
C PRO A 45 -42.98 30.66 -15.93
N MET A 46 -42.26 31.78 -15.80
CA MET A 46 -42.19 32.85 -16.80
C MET A 46 -40.78 33.11 -17.37
N SER A 47 -39.73 32.38 -16.96
CA SER A 47 -38.35 32.65 -17.40
C SER A 47 -37.81 31.60 -18.36
N LYS A 48 -37.21 32.04 -19.47
CA LYS A 48 -36.64 31.22 -20.55
C LYS A 48 -35.56 30.23 -20.03
N ASP A 49 -35.85 28.93 -20.14
CA ASP A 49 -35.07 27.81 -19.56
C ASP A 49 -33.58 27.76 -19.94
N ALA A 50 -33.23 28.04 -21.19
CA ALA A 50 -31.85 27.84 -21.67
C ALA A 50 -30.83 28.86 -21.10
N HIS A 51 -31.27 30.07 -20.75
CA HIS A 51 -30.38 31.08 -20.16
C HIS A 51 -30.10 30.78 -18.68
N ASN A 52 -31.12 30.33 -17.96
CA ASN A 52 -31.02 29.96 -16.55
C ASN A 52 -30.04 28.80 -16.34
N GLN A 53 -30.08 27.78 -17.21
CA GLN A 53 -29.17 26.63 -17.12
C GLN A 53 -27.70 27.05 -17.22
N ARG A 54 -27.34 27.98 -18.12
CA ARG A 54 -25.96 28.46 -18.24
C ARG A 54 -25.48 29.22 -17.01
N ILE A 55 -26.35 30.02 -16.40
CA ILE A 55 -26.01 30.76 -15.17
C ILE A 55 -25.81 29.78 -14.01
N VAL A 56 -26.68 28.76 -13.88
CA VAL A 56 -26.54 27.72 -12.85
C VAL A 56 -25.22 26.96 -13.02
N LEU A 57 -24.90 26.51 -14.23
CA LEU A 57 -23.65 25.81 -14.50
C LEU A 57 -22.41 26.69 -14.22
N GLY A 58 -22.51 28.01 -14.47
CA GLY A 58 -21.44 28.96 -14.12
C GLY A 58 -21.23 29.15 -12.62
N GLN A 59 -22.23 28.85 -11.77
CA GLN A 59 -22.12 28.98 -10.30
C GLN A 59 -21.47 27.77 -9.63
N ILE A 60 -21.50 26.60 -10.26
CA ILE A 60 -20.95 25.35 -9.70
C ILE A 60 -19.42 25.35 -9.75
N GLY A 61 -18.82 26.18 -10.60
CA GLY A 61 -17.37 26.27 -10.80
C GLY A 61 -16.89 25.35 -11.92
N SER A 62 -15.58 25.37 -12.16
CA SER A 62 -14.96 24.53 -13.18
C SER A 62 -14.85 23.06 -12.74
N CYS A 63 -14.83 22.13 -13.69
CA CYS A 63 -14.65 20.69 -13.42
C CYS A 63 -13.35 20.43 -12.62
N ASP A 64 -12.28 21.20 -12.87
CA ASP A 64 -11.01 21.04 -12.17
C ASP A 64 -11.09 21.49 -10.69
N GLU A 65 -11.80 22.58 -10.39
CA GLU A 65 -12.04 23.04 -9.03
C GLU A 65 -12.86 22.02 -8.25
N LEU A 66 -13.94 21.49 -8.84
CA LEU A 66 -14.78 20.45 -8.25
C LEU A 66 -13.97 19.18 -8.00
N ALA A 67 -13.18 18.72 -8.98
CA ALA A 67 -12.34 17.54 -8.86
C ALA A 67 -11.23 17.73 -7.79
N THR A 68 -10.74 18.96 -7.62
CA THR A 68 -9.77 19.33 -6.57
C THR A 68 -10.41 19.35 -5.19
N ALA A 69 -11.58 19.95 -5.06
CA ALA A 69 -12.35 19.96 -3.81
C ALA A 69 -12.73 18.54 -3.40
N ALA A 70 -13.28 17.73 -4.32
CA ALA A 70 -13.65 16.35 -4.08
C ALA A 70 -12.47 15.47 -3.66
N ALA A 71 -11.31 15.61 -4.31
CA ALA A 71 -10.09 14.90 -3.92
C ALA A 71 -9.60 15.35 -2.52
N GLY A 72 -9.71 16.64 -2.21
CA GLY A 72 -9.41 17.19 -0.88
C GLY A 72 -10.30 16.60 0.20
N GLU A 73 -11.61 16.57 -0.03
CA GLU A 73 -12.59 16.05 0.92
C GLU A 73 -12.46 14.53 1.09
N PHE A 74 -12.24 13.79 0.01
CA PHE A 74 -11.97 12.35 0.09
C PHE A 74 -10.76 12.04 0.99
N ARG A 75 -9.65 12.77 0.81
CA ARG A 75 -8.46 12.63 1.69
C ARG A 75 -8.81 12.92 3.14
N ARG A 76 -9.57 13.99 3.39
CA ARG A 76 -10.05 14.37 4.73
C ARG A 76 -11.01 13.36 5.33
N ARG A 77 -11.73 12.57 4.54
CA ARG A 77 -12.67 11.54 5.05
C ARG A 77 -11.96 10.25 5.46
N SER A 78 -10.86 9.92 4.77
CA SER A 78 -10.08 8.71 5.07
C SER A 78 -9.33 8.82 6.41
N PHE A 79 -9.38 7.77 7.23
CA PHE A 79 -8.65 7.72 8.51
C PHE A 79 -7.14 7.93 8.31
N PHE A 80 -6.58 7.32 7.27
CA PHE A 80 -5.15 7.42 6.92
C PHE A 80 -4.73 8.85 6.55
N GLY A 81 -5.61 9.62 5.90
CA GLY A 81 -5.36 11.01 5.56
C GLY A 81 -5.47 11.96 6.76
N ARG A 82 -6.37 11.66 7.72
CA ARG A 82 -6.52 12.45 8.95
C ARG A 82 -5.36 12.27 9.93
N HIS A 83 -4.83 11.05 10.04
CA HIS A 83 -3.84 10.71 11.06
C HIS A 83 -2.59 10.05 10.42
N PRO A 84 -1.80 10.80 9.62
CA PRO A 84 -0.63 10.26 8.95
C PRO A 84 0.44 9.80 9.96
N ILE A 85 0.60 10.48 11.09
CA ILE A 85 1.55 10.07 12.14
C ILE A 85 1.16 8.70 12.70
N LEU A 86 -0.09 8.51 13.09
CA LEU A 86 -0.57 7.24 13.63
C LEU A 86 -0.44 6.10 12.60
N THR A 87 -0.68 6.40 11.32
CA THR A 87 -0.60 5.40 10.25
C THR A 87 0.84 5.05 9.85
N PHE A 88 1.73 6.02 9.66
CA PHE A 88 3.05 5.80 9.06
C PHE A 88 4.20 5.81 10.07
N VAL A 89 3.95 6.19 11.32
CA VAL A 89 4.94 6.16 12.40
C VAL A 89 4.56 5.12 13.45
N VAL A 90 3.29 5.07 13.87
CA VAL A 90 2.86 4.15 14.94
C VAL A 90 2.49 2.78 14.39
N ALA A 91 1.63 2.70 13.38
CA ALA A 91 1.12 1.42 12.87
C ALA A 91 2.16 0.47 12.23
N PRO A 92 3.32 0.91 11.66
CA PRO A 92 4.28 -0.04 11.11
C PRO A 92 4.85 -1.02 12.12
N ILE A 93 4.96 -0.60 13.39
CA ILE A 93 5.48 -1.44 14.47
C ILE A 93 4.56 -2.65 14.75
N PRO A 94 3.27 -2.48 15.11
CA PRO A 94 2.39 -3.63 15.35
C PRO A 94 2.12 -4.44 14.07
N ILE A 95 2.02 -3.79 12.90
CA ILE A 95 1.80 -4.54 11.64
C ILE A 95 3.00 -5.43 11.33
N LEU A 96 4.23 -4.96 11.58
CA LEU A 96 5.42 -5.79 11.41
C LEU A 96 5.44 -6.97 12.40
N MET A 97 5.04 -6.76 13.66
CA MET A 97 4.92 -7.87 14.63
C MET A 97 3.90 -8.91 14.16
N VAL A 98 2.73 -8.47 13.70
CA VAL A 98 1.69 -9.36 13.14
C VAL A 98 2.22 -10.11 11.91
N ALA A 99 2.98 -9.43 11.04
CA ALA A 99 3.57 -10.06 9.86
C ALA A 99 4.58 -11.16 10.23
N TRP A 100 5.42 -10.95 11.26
CA TRP A 100 6.31 -12.00 11.77
C TRP A 100 5.53 -13.18 12.35
N ILE A 101 4.53 -12.92 13.19
CA ILE A 101 3.70 -13.97 13.78
C ILE A 101 3.04 -14.80 12.67
N ALA A 102 2.41 -14.14 11.70
CA ALA A 102 1.78 -14.80 10.55
C ALA A 102 2.80 -15.61 9.74
N PHE A 103 3.99 -15.07 9.49
CA PHE A 103 5.07 -15.76 8.78
C PHE A 103 5.49 -17.04 9.50
N PHE A 104 5.76 -16.98 10.80
CA PHE A 104 6.15 -18.15 11.57
C PHE A 104 5.03 -19.19 11.63
N LEU A 105 3.77 -18.78 11.84
CA LEU A 105 2.63 -19.70 11.82
C LEU A 105 2.51 -20.44 10.48
N VAL A 106 2.62 -19.72 9.36
CA VAL A 106 2.59 -20.33 8.02
C VAL A 106 3.78 -21.25 7.81
N ALA A 107 4.98 -20.83 8.21
CA ALA A 107 6.18 -21.65 8.09
C ALA A 107 6.10 -22.95 8.91
N PHE A 108 5.62 -22.87 10.16
CA PHE A 108 5.41 -24.04 11.01
C PHE A 108 4.33 -24.96 10.44
N ALA A 109 3.23 -24.40 9.93
CA ALA A 109 2.18 -25.18 9.28
C ALA A 109 2.72 -25.92 8.03
N ILE A 110 3.50 -25.24 7.18
CA ILE A 110 4.15 -25.86 6.02
C ILE A 110 5.11 -26.96 6.48
N ALA A 111 5.97 -26.69 7.46
CA ALA A 111 6.93 -27.67 7.99
C ALA A 111 6.24 -28.90 8.59
N ALA A 112 5.08 -28.72 9.26
CA ALA A 112 4.29 -29.82 9.82
C ALA A 112 3.55 -30.64 8.74
N MET A 113 3.08 -29.98 7.69
CA MET A 113 2.35 -30.63 6.58
C MET A 113 3.27 -31.32 5.58
N LEU A 114 4.53 -30.89 5.46
CA LEU A 114 5.48 -31.39 4.47
C LEU A 114 5.74 -32.91 4.59
N PRO A 115 5.98 -33.50 5.79
CA PRO A 115 6.13 -34.95 5.93
C PRO A 115 4.87 -35.73 5.52
N ILE A 116 3.69 -35.18 5.84
CA ILE A 116 2.40 -35.79 5.51
C ILE A 116 2.18 -35.78 3.99
N ALA A 117 2.48 -34.65 3.34
CA ALA A 117 2.28 -34.47 1.90
C ALA A 117 3.27 -35.27 1.04
N LEU A 118 4.53 -35.37 1.48
CA LEU A 118 5.56 -36.11 0.73
C LEU A 118 5.52 -37.63 1.00
N GLY A 119 4.90 -38.04 2.11
CA GLY A 119 4.84 -39.43 2.58
C GLY A 119 6.22 -40.03 2.89
N ASP A 120 6.25 -41.29 3.33
CA ASP A 120 7.49 -42.05 3.57
C ASP A 120 8.31 -42.31 2.28
N ASN A 121 7.77 -41.94 1.13
CA ASN A 121 8.32 -42.22 -0.20
C ASN A 121 9.40 -41.22 -0.64
N TYR A 122 9.52 -40.05 0.00
CA TYR A 122 10.60 -39.10 -0.28
C TYR A 122 11.89 -39.53 0.42
N ARG A 123 12.52 -40.55 -0.15
CA ARG A 123 13.83 -41.06 0.27
C ARG A 123 14.93 -40.48 -0.61
N PHE A 124 15.81 -39.67 -0.04
CA PHE A 124 17.02 -39.21 -0.71
C PHE A 124 18.18 -40.09 -0.23
N ASN A 125 18.82 -40.84 -1.13
CA ASN A 125 19.84 -41.85 -0.78
C ASN A 125 19.37 -42.89 0.26
N GLY A 126 18.11 -43.34 0.18
CA GLY A 126 17.58 -44.39 1.05
C GLY A 126 17.24 -43.96 2.48
N ARG A 127 17.48 -42.70 2.85
CA ARG A 127 17.05 -42.08 4.11
C ARG A 127 15.85 -41.19 3.86
N SER A 128 14.92 -41.13 4.82
CA SER A 128 13.79 -40.20 4.72
C SER A 128 14.30 -38.75 4.74
N ALA A 129 13.59 -37.82 4.09
CA ALA A 129 13.97 -36.40 4.09
C ALA A 129 14.07 -35.81 5.50
N THR A 130 13.32 -36.37 6.46
CA THR A 130 13.36 -36.03 7.89
C THR A 130 14.58 -36.59 8.63
N GLU A 131 15.22 -37.63 8.11
CA GLU A 131 16.46 -38.21 8.66
C GLU A 131 17.72 -37.50 8.16
N TRP A 132 17.61 -36.61 7.16
CA TRP A 132 18.78 -35.96 6.58
C TRP A 132 19.13 -34.66 7.33
N PRO A 133 20.16 -34.65 8.20
CA PRO A 133 20.40 -33.51 9.09
C PRO A 133 20.78 -32.25 8.32
N ALA A 134 21.45 -32.41 7.18
CA ALA A 134 21.82 -31.32 6.30
C ALA A 134 20.59 -30.62 5.69
N ALA A 135 19.59 -31.38 5.23
CA ALA A 135 18.37 -30.81 4.64
C ALA A 135 17.59 -29.98 5.66
N LEU A 136 17.37 -30.54 6.86
CA LEU A 136 16.72 -29.83 7.97
C LEU A 136 17.48 -28.55 8.33
N MET A 137 18.81 -28.61 8.36
CA MET A 137 19.64 -27.44 8.65
C MET A 137 19.51 -26.38 7.54
N TYR A 138 19.58 -26.73 6.26
CA TYR A 138 19.39 -25.79 5.16
C TYR A 138 17.98 -25.19 5.14
N THR A 139 16.95 -25.98 5.39
CA THR A 139 15.57 -25.48 5.49
C THR A 139 15.44 -24.50 6.65
N ALA A 140 16.01 -24.82 7.81
CA ALA A 140 15.98 -23.93 8.97
C ALA A 140 16.74 -22.62 8.72
N TRP A 141 17.95 -22.68 8.17
CA TRP A 141 18.71 -21.48 7.79
C TRP A 141 17.98 -20.63 6.76
N SER A 142 17.36 -21.28 5.76
CA SER A 142 16.56 -20.60 4.74
C SER A 142 15.34 -19.92 5.34
N LEU A 143 14.68 -20.57 6.31
CA LEU A 143 13.55 -19.99 7.04
C LEU A 143 13.97 -18.80 7.89
N LEU A 144 15.10 -18.88 8.60
CA LEU A 144 15.65 -17.78 9.39
C LEU A 144 16.02 -16.59 8.48
N PHE A 145 16.70 -16.84 7.37
CA PHE A 145 17.00 -15.81 6.38
C PHE A 145 15.72 -15.17 5.83
N ALA A 146 14.74 -15.98 5.43
CA ALA A 146 13.46 -15.50 4.94
C ALA A 146 12.69 -14.68 5.99
N SER A 147 12.77 -15.05 7.28
CA SER A 147 12.11 -14.31 8.36
C SER A 147 12.65 -12.88 8.53
N GLY A 148 13.90 -12.63 8.17
CA GLY A 148 14.50 -11.29 8.18
C GLY A 148 14.12 -10.43 6.95
N VAL A 149 13.59 -11.04 5.89
CA VAL A 149 13.36 -10.37 4.61
C VAL A 149 11.87 -10.26 4.26
N VAL A 150 11.14 -11.37 4.35
CA VAL A 150 9.77 -11.49 3.88
C VAL A 150 8.79 -10.62 4.70
N PRO A 151 8.74 -10.70 6.04
CA PRO A 151 7.80 -9.89 6.82
C PRO A 151 8.01 -8.37 6.68
N PRO A 152 9.26 -7.84 6.75
CA PRO A 152 9.52 -6.42 6.47
C PRO A 152 9.11 -6.00 5.06
N ALA A 153 9.42 -6.82 4.03
CA ALA A 153 9.03 -6.53 2.66
C ALA A 153 7.51 -6.44 2.50
N VAL A 154 6.78 -7.41 3.07
CA VAL A 154 5.30 -7.42 3.07
C VAL A 154 4.76 -6.18 3.78
N ALA A 155 5.30 -5.83 4.95
CA ALA A 155 4.88 -4.63 5.68
C ALA A 155 5.06 -3.35 4.83
N VAL A 156 6.24 -3.15 4.23
CA VAL A 156 6.48 -1.99 3.36
C VAL A 156 5.54 -1.97 2.15
N LEU A 157 5.30 -3.12 1.50
CA LEU A 157 4.36 -3.21 0.38
C LEU A 157 2.92 -2.88 0.79
N LEU A 158 2.49 -3.29 1.98
CA LEU A 158 1.19 -2.91 2.53
C LEU A 158 1.08 -1.40 2.74
N PHE A 159 2.08 -0.76 3.34
CA PHE A 159 2.10 0.69 3.51
C PHE A 159 2.21 1.45 2.19
N ALA A 160 2.97 0.94 1.23
CA ALA A 160 3.02 1.48 -0.13
C ALA A 160 1.65 1.38 -0.83
N GLY A 161 0.93 0.27 -0.65
CA GLY A 161 -0.45 0.10 -1.13
C GLY A 161 -1.40 1.10 -0.48
N LEU A 162 -1.33 1.25 0.84
CA LEU A 162 -2.15 2.19 1.61
C LEU A 162 -1.85 3.65 1.25
N GLY A 163 -0.57 4.03 1.14
CA GLY A 163 -0.16 5.38 0.77
C GLY A 163 -0.60 5.76 -0.65
N ARG A 164 -0.56 4.81 -1.60
CA ARG A 164 -1.13 5.01 -2.95
C ARG A 164 -2.64 5.25 -2.90
N ARG A 165 -3.39 4.42 -2.15
CA ARG A 165 -4.85 4.57 -2.01
C ARG A 165 -5.24 5.87 -1.30
N ALA A 166 -4.47 6.29 -0.30
CA ALA A 166 -4.73 7.49 0.49
C ALA A 166 -4.14 8.77 -0.14
N ARG A 167 -3.38 8.67 -1.25
CA ARG A 167 -2.67 9.79 -1.91
C ARG A 167 -1.79 10.59 -0.95
N ILE A 168 -1.11 9.89 -0.07
CA ILE A 168 -0.27 10.53 0.93
C ILE A 168 1.05 10.94 0.30
N HIS A 169 1.63 12.04 0.78
CA HIS A 169 2.91 12.53 0.29
C HIS A 169 4.00 11.44 0.42
N TRP A 170 4.83 11.28 -0.60
CA TRP A 170 5.83 10.21 -0.72
C TRP A 170 6.80 10.14 0.47
N SER A 171 7.05 11.26 1.16
CA SER A 171 7.91 11.32 2.34
C SER A 171 7.44 10.38 3.45
N TRP A 172 6.12 10.21 3.64
CA TRP A 172 5.57 9.33 4.68
C TRP A 172 5.85 7.85 4.39
N LEU A 173 5.93 7.47 3.11
CA LEU A 173 6.34 6.12 2.72
C LEU A 173 7.82 5.87 3.05
N VAL A 174 8.68 6.88 2.84
CA VAL A 174 10.09 6.79 3.21
C VAL A 174 10.26 6.68 4.72
N VAL A 175 9.49 7.45 5.50
CA VAL A 175 9.50 7.36 6.98
C VAL A 175 9.07 5.97 7.46
N ALA A 176 7.95 5.45 6.97
CA ALA A 176 7.49 4.11 7.34
C ALA A 176 8.48 3.02 6.90
N GLY A 177 9.03 3.14 5.69
CA GLY A 177 10.05 2.23 5.17
C GLY A 177 11.32 2.23 6.00
N ALA A 178 11.81 3.41 6.39
CA ALA A 178 12.98 3.55 7.26
C ALA A 178 12.73 2.95 8.65
N LEU A 179 11.54 3.17 9.22
CA LEU A 179 11.17 2.58 10.51
C LEU A 179 11.13 1.05 10.44
N VAL A 180 10.49 0.49 9.41
CA VAL A 180 10.46 -0.96 9.18
C VAL A 180 11.87 -1.51 8.95
N ALA A 181 12.71 -0.81 8.20
CA ALA A 181 14.09 -1.22 7.96
C ALA A 181 14.93 -1.26 9.24
N VAL A 182 14.79 -0.25 10.11
CA VAL A 182 15.47 -0.23 11.42
C VAL A 182 15.01 -1.41 12.28
N LEU A 183 13.70 -1.64 12.39
CA LEU A 183 13.17 -2.76 13.17
C LEU A 183 13.58 -4.12 12.60
N ALA A 184 13.57 -4.26 11.28
CA ALA A 184 13.99 -5.47 10.57
C ALA A 184 15.47 -5.75 10.77
N GLY A 185 16.33 -4.73 10.72
CA GLY A 185 17.76 -4.92 10.94
C GLY A 185 18.15 -5.08 12.41
N LEU A 186 17.31 -4.63 13.35
CA LEU A 186 17.43 -5.00 14.76
C LEU A 186 16.95 -6.43 15.02
N PHE A 187 16.09 -7.00 14.18
CA PHE A 187 15.60 -8.35 14.37
C PHE A 187 16.72 -9.37 14.20
N HIS A 188 16.82 -10.27 15.16
CA HIS A 188 17.78 -11.35 15.15
C HIS A 188 17.09 -12.66 15.56
N ALA A 189 17.36 -13.71 14.79
CA ALA A 189 16.90 -15.04 15.07
C ALA A 189 18.08 -16.00 14.97
N ASP A 190 18.33 -16.73 16.05
CA ASP A 190 19.42 -17.68 16.17
C ASP A 190 18.88 -19.07 16.48
N LEU A 191 19.46 -20.08 15.83
CA LEU A 191 19.08 -21.46 15.99
C LEU A 191 20.32 -22.29 16.32
N ILE A 192 20.33 -22.80 17.55
CA ILE A 192 21.34 -23.72 18.02
C ILE A 192 20.76 -25.13 17.89
N PRO A 193 21.16 -25.92 16.87
CA PRO A 193 20.68 -27.29 16.72
C PRO A 193 21.20 -28.17 17.88
N PRO A 194 20.48 -29.24 18.24
CA PRO A 194 20.97 -30.17 19.26
C PRO A 194 22.20 -30.93 18.74
N THR A 195 23.34 -30.78 19.42
CA THR A 195 24.60 -31.49 19.10
C THR A 195 24.77 -32.82 19.84
N GLY A 196 23.82 -33.17 20.72
CA GLY A 196 23.78 -34.39 21.51
C GLY A 196 22.35 -34.72 21.97
N PRO A 197 22.14 -35.70 22.86
CA PRO A 197 20.83 -35.98 23.44
C PRO A 197 20.34 -34.77 24.24
N GLY A 198 19.54 -33.92 23.59
CA GLY A 198 19.12 -32.63 24.12
C GLY A 198 18.14 -31.93 23.17
N LYS A 199 17.56 -30.82 23.65
CA LYS A 199 16.65 -30.00 22.85
C LYS A 199 17.45 -28.92 22.11
N GLY A 200 17.11 -28.69 20.84
CA GLY A 200 17.57 -27.49 20.14
C GLY A 200 17.00 -26.22 20.80
N ARG A 201 17.65 -25.09 20.56
CA ARG A 201 17.20 -23.78 21.07
C ARG A 201 17.01 -22.82 19.90
N LEU A 202 15.82 -22.24 19.82
CA LEU A 202 15.51 -21.10 18.96
C LEU A 202 15.45 -19.85 19.84
N ALA A 203 16.27 -18.85 19.55
CA ALA A 203 16.23 -17.55 20.19
C ALA A 203 15.79 -16.50 19.18
N ILE A 204 14.77 -15.71 19.52
CA ILE A 204 14.28 -14.60 18.71
C ILE A 204 14.37 -13.35 19.58
N GLY A 205 14.95 -12.29 19.05
CA GLY A 205 15.11 -11.04 19.78
C GLY A 205 15.41 -9.85 18.89
N PHE A 206 15.66 -8.72 19.54
CA PHE A 206 16.07 -7.48 18.89
C PHE A 206 17.42 -7.04 19.44
N GLY A 207 18.40 -6.76 18.58
CA GLY A 207 19.74 -6.33 18.98
C GLY A 207 20.69 -6.10 17.81
N VAL A 208 21.79 -5.41 18.09
CA VAL A 208 22.87 -5.16 17.13
C VAL A 208 24.08 -5.97 17.56
N GLY A 209 24.43 -7.01 16.78
CA GLY A 209 25.66 -7.77 16.97
C GLY A 209 26.79 -7.23 16.10
N ALA A 210 27.99 -7.05 16.65
CA ALA A 210 29.15 -6.58 15.87
C ALA A 210 29.52 -7.57 14.73
N ALA A 211 29.36 -8.88 14.97
CA ALA A 211 29.61 -9.93 13.97
C ALA A 211 28.49 -10.05 12.92
N THR A 212 27.34 -9.39 13.09
CA THR A 212 26.14 -9.58 12.26
C THR A 212 25.84 -8.41 11.33
N LEU A 213 26.64 -7.34 11.33
CA LEU A 213 26.38 -6.16 10.49
C LEU A 213 26.27 -6.52 8.99
N LEU A 214 27.20 -7.31 8.47
CA LEU A 214 27.19 -7.73 7.06
C LEU A 214 26.01 -8.65 6.72
N SER A 215 25.63 -9.55 7.63
CA SER A 215 24.49 -10.46 7.43
C SER A 215 23.13 -9.77 7.62
N GLN A 216 23.09 -8.65 8.35
CA GLN A 216 21.91 -7.81 8.53
C GLN A 216 21.72 -6.78 7.42
N LEU A 217 22.75 -6.48 6.61
CA LEU A 217 22.64 -5.52 5.49
C LEU A 217 21.43 -5.79 4.58
N PRO A 218 21.14 -7.03 4.14
CA PRO A 218 19.95 -7.31 3.33
C PRO A 218 18.64 -6.95 4.05
N GLN A 219 18.57 -7.15 5.37
CA GLN A 219 17.39 -6.88 6.19
C GLN A 219 17.11 -5.37 6.30
N PHE A 220 18.16 -4.53 6.31
CA PHE A 220 18.02 -3.07 6.26
C PHE A 220 17.74 -2.56 4.84
N LEU A 221 18.53 -3.02 3.86
CA LEU A 221 18.52 -2.45 2.51
C LEU A 221 17.25 -2.79 1.75
N LEU A 222 16.75 -4.02 1.88
CA LEU A 222 15.61 -4.48 1.09
C LEU A 222 14.31 -3.69 1.35
N PRO A 223 13.84 -3.51 2.60
CA PRO A 223 12.68 -2.66 2.87
C PRO A 223 12.91 -1.20 2.45
N MET A 224 14.13 -0.67 2.60
CA MET A 224 14.48 0.68 2.12
C MET A 224 14.39 0.81 0.60
N LEU A 225 14.89 -0.17 -0.15
CA LEU A 225 14.83 -0.19 -1.61
C LEU A 225 13.38 -0.29 -2.10
N ILE A 226 12.55 -1.13 -1.46
CA ILE A 226 11.12 -1.23 -1.77
C ILE A 226 10.41 0.09 -1.47
N ALA A 227 10.68 0.71 -0.32
CA ALA A 227 10.10 1.99 0.06
C ALA A 227 10.52 3.11 -0.89
N ALA A 228 11.80 3.18 -1.26
CA ALA A 228 12.31 4.16 -2.22
C ALA A 228 11.69 3.97 -3.60
N TRP A 229 11.62 2.74 -4.11
CA TRP A 229 10.95 2.43 -5.36
C TRP A 229 9.46 2.83 -5.35
N ALA A 230 8.75 2.52 -4.27
CA ALA A 230 7.34 2.89 -4.12
C ALA A 230 7.17 4.42 -4.06
N ALA A 231 8.04 5.12 -3.32
CA ALA A 231 8.04 6.58 -3.23
C ALA A 231 8.31 7.24 -4.58
N LEU A 232 9.27 6.70 -5.36
CA LEU A 232 9.58 7.19 -6.71
C LEU A 232 8.39 7.01 -7.68
N ARG A 233 7.65 5.91 -7.58
CA ARG A 233 6.43 5.71 -8.36
C ARG A 233 5.37 6.75 -8.01
N VAL A 234 5.08 6.95 -6.72
CA VAL A 234 4.11 7.97 -6.28
C VAL A 234 4.51 9.38 -6.72
N ARG A 235 5.81 9.71 -6.67
CA ARG A 235 6.32 11.00 -7.13
C ARG A 235 6.18 11.18 -8.65
N ARG A 236 6.38 10.12 -9.43
CA ARG A 236 6.19 10.17 -10.89
C ARG A 236 4.74 10.41 -11.25
N ASP A 237 3.82 9.78 -10.52
CA ASP A 237 2.38 9.95 -10.71
C ASP A 237 1.95 11.38 -10.34
N SER A 238 2.55 11.99 -9.30
CA SER A 238 2.24 13.38 -8.91
C SER A 238 2.81 14.44 -9.85
N ASN A 239 3.94 14.14 -10.53
CA ASN A 239 4.62 15.07 -11.42
C ASN A 239 4.20 14.96 -12.89
N SER A 240 3.38 13.95 -13.23
CA SER A 240 2.89 13.81 -14.60
C SER A 240 2.02 15.03 -14.92
N PRO A 241 2.37 15.84 -15.94
CA PRO A 241 1.60 17.02 -16.29
C PRO A 241 0.15 16.61 -16.46
N SER A 242 -0.78 17.40 -15.92
CA SER A 242 -2.19 17.21 -16.25
C SER A 242 -2.31 17.13 -17.78
N PRO A 243 -2.95 16.09 -18.35
CA PRO A 243 -3.12 15.96 -19.80
C PRO A 243 -3.69 17.24 -20.45
N GLY A 244 -4.43 18.04 -19.67
CA GLY A 244 -4.92 19.36 -20.06
C GLY A 244 -3.80 20.36 -20.37
N ALA A 245 -2.75 20.43 -19.55
CA ALA A 245 -1.65 21.37 -19.75
C ALA A 245 -0.85 21.07 -21.04
N ALA A 246 -0.69 19.80 -21.39
CA ALA A 246 -0.09 19.42 -22.66
C ALA A 246 -0.97 19.81 -23.86
N SER A 247 -2.30 19.69 -23.73
CA SER A 247 -3.24 20.10 -24.77
C SER A 247 -3.35 21.62 -24.93
N GLU A 248 -3.19 22.39 -23.86
CA GLU A 248 -3.16 23.86 -23.92
C GLU A 248 -1.86 24.37 -24.57
N LEU A 249 -0.72 23.76 -24.25
CA LEU A 249 0.55 24.07 -24.92
C LEU A 249 0.50 23.76 -26.42
N LEU A 250 -0.20 22.70 -26.83
CA LEU A 250 -0.42 22.37 -28.24
C LEU A 250 -1.45 23.27 -28.93
N ARG A 251 -2.38 23.89 -28.20
CA ARG A 251 -3.32 24.88 -28.76
C ARG A 251 -2.72 26.28 -28.85
N ALA A 252 -1.71 26.58 -28.05
CA ALA A 252 -1.02 27.86 -28.03
C ALA A 252 0.15 27.94 -29.04
N ALA A 253 0.55 26.80 -29.62
CA ALA A 253 1.59 26.69 -30.65
C ALA A 253 0.97 26.61 -32.06
#